data_AF-A0A5D0QWK2-F1
#
_entry.id   AF-A0A5D0QWK2-F1
#
_cell.length_a   1.000
_cell.length_b   1.000
_cell.length_c   1.000
_cell.angle_alpha   90.00
_cell.angle_beta   90.00
_cell.angle_gamma   90.00
#
_symmetry.space_group_name_H-M   'P 1'
#
loop_
_entity.id
_entity.type
_entity.pdbx_description
1 polymer ?
#
loop_
_entity_poly.entity_id
_entity_poly.type
_entity_poly.pdbx_seq_one_letter_code
_entity_poly.pdbx_strand_id
1 'polypeptide(L)' 'MLNILLLLPQIPSQSQNPGESGTIDLSQPFDLIVYIILPIFFIIIYFLWKRMKKRDENKH' A
#
# COMPACT_ATOMS: atom_id res chain seq x y z
N MET A 1 3.42 -49.70 7.39
CA MET A 1 4.59 -49.10 6.71
C MET A 1 4.43 -47.59 6.77
N LEU A 2 5.44 -46.86 7.26
CA LEU A 2 5.34 -45.42 7.49
C LEU A 2 5.38 -44.67 6.15
N ASN A 3 4.34 -43.88 5.85
CA ASN A 3 4.19 -43.20 4.57
C ASN A 3 4.99 -41.88 4.57
N ILE A 4 6.20 -41.92 4.00
CA ILE A 4 7.17 -40.81 3.96
C ILE A 4 6.65 -39.61 3.13
N LEU A 5 5.56 -39.80 2.37
CA LEU A 5 4.94 -38.76 1.54
C LEU A 5 4.38 -37.56 2.32
N LEU A 6 4.13 -37.69 3.63
CA LEU A 6 3.59 -36.62 4.48
C LEU A 6 4.66 -35.62 4.97
N LEU A 7 5.95 -35.88 4.73
CA LEU A 7 7.07 -35.02 5.17
C LEU A 7 7.48 -33.97 4.14
N LEU A 8 6.82 -33.89 2.98
CA LEU A 8 7.00 -32.76 2.06
C LEU A 8 6.25 -31.55 2.62
N PRO A 9 6.91 -30.40 2.85
CA PRO A 9 6.22 -29.19 3.27
C PRO A 9 5.17 -28.82 2.21
N GLN A 10 3.89 -28.91 2.57
CA GLN A 10 2.80 -28.38 1.75
C GLN A 10 2.89 -26.86 1.77
N ILE A 11 3.46 -26.28 0.72
CA ILE A 11 3.34 -24.84 0.48
C ILE A 11 1.86 -24.61 0.10
N PRO A 12 1.14 -23.73 0.80
CA PRO A 12 -0.23 -23.41 0.40
C PRO A 12 -0.17 -22.85 -1.03
N SER A 13 -0.90 -23.44 -1.97
CA SER A 13 -0.90 -23.00 -3.38
C SER A 13 -1.36 -21.54 -3.56
N GLN A 14 -2.08 -21.01 -2.56
CA GLN A 14 -2.57 -19.64 -2.51
C GLN A 14 -1.67 -18.69 -1.70
N SER A 15 -0.55 -19.18 -1.18
CA SER A 15 0.45 -18.33 -0.51
C SER A 15 1.35 -17.71 -1.56
N GLN A 16 1.53 -16.39 -1.51
CA GLN A 16 2.57 -15.74 -2.30
C GLN A 16 3.92 -16.38 -1.96
N ASN A 17 4.65 -16.81 -2.99
CA ASN A 17 6.00 -17.32 -2.78
C ASN A 17 6.92 -16.17 -2.34
N PRO A 18 7.92 -16.43 -1.48
CA PRO A 18 8.91 -15.41 -1.13
C PRO A 18 9.66 -14.98 -2.41
N GLY A 19 9.35 -13.78 -2.89
CA GLY A 19 9.84 -13.25 -4.18
C GLY A 19 8.73 -12.83 -5.15
N GLU A 20 7.49 -13.26 -4.93
CA GLU A 20 6.30 -12.82 -5.67
C GLU A 20 5.74 -11.52 -5.09
N SER A 21 6.58 -10.49 -4.93
CA SER A 21 6.06 -9.14 -4.78
C SER A 21 5.48 -8.75 -6.15
N GLY A 22 4.16 -8.87 -6.30
CA GLY A 22 3.49 -8.44 -7.52
C GLY A 22 3.97 -7.05 -7.91
N THR A 23 4.45 -6.89 -9.14
CA THR A 23 4.84 -5.58 -9.66
C THR A 23 3.62 -4.67 -9.60
N ILE A 24 3.79 -3.47 -9.05
CA ILE A 24 2.72 -2.46 -9.02
C ILE A 24 2.35 -2.14 -10.47
N ASP A 25 1.10 -2.41 -10.85
CA ASP A 25 0.60 -2.17 -12.20
C ASP A 25 -0.21 -0.86 -12.22
N LEU A 26 0.43 0.21 -12.67
CA LEU A 26 -0.22 1.53 -12.78
C LEU A 26 -1.35 1.59 -13.83
N SER A 27 -1.55 0.51 -14.61
CA SER A 27 -2.72 0.35 -15.48
C SER A 27 -3.97 -0.07 -14.68
N GLN A 28 -3.79 -0.69 -13.51
CA GLN A 28 -4.88 -0.98 -12.60
C GLN A 28 -5.31 0.30 -11.87
N PRO A 29 -6.61 0.63 -11.86
CA PRO A 29 -7.10 1.83 -11.20
C PRO A 29 -6.79 1.83 -9.70
N PHE A 30 -6.82 0.67 -9.04
CA PHE A 30 -6.51 0.55 -7.61
C PHE A 30 -5.06 0.95 -7.31
N ASP A 31 -4.09 0.37 -8.02
CA ASP A 31 -2.67 0.62 -7.81
C ASP A 31 -2.32 2.09 -8.10
N LEU A 32 -2.85 2.65 -9.18
CA LEU A 32 -2.67 4.07 -9.49
C LEU A 32 -3.21 4.97 -8.37
N ILE A 33 -4.41 4.68 -7.85
CA ILE A 33 -5.02 5.49 -6.81
C ILE A 33 -4.23 5.42 -5.51
N VAL A 34 -3.90 4.21 -5.05
CA VAL A 34 -3.26 4.01 -3.74
C VAL A 34 -1.81 4.46 -3.74
N TYR A 35 -1.06 4.17 -4.80
CA TYR A 35 0.38 4.43 -4.82
C TYR A 35 0.78 5.79 -5.39
N ILE A 36 -0.08 6.43 -6.20
CA ILE A 36 0.20 7.76 -6.78
C ILE A 36 -0.76 8.82 -6.26
N ILE A 37 -2.07 8.63 -6.39
CA ILE A 37 -3.04 9.71 -6.10
C ILE A 37 -3.13 9.99 -4.61
N LEU A 38 -3.20 8.95 -3.78
CA LEU A 38 -3.30 9.07 -2.32
C LEU A 38 -2.14 9.88 -1.68
N PRO A 39 -0.85 9.60 -1.96
CA PRO A 39 0.24 10.40 -1.40
C PRO A 39 0.22 11.86 -1.87
N ILE A 40 -0.14 12.12 -3.13
CA ILE A 40 -0.31 13.50 -3.63
C ILE A 40 -1.43 14.22 -2.87
N PHE A 41 -2.54 13.52 -2.61
CA PHE A 41 -3.67 14.07 -1.88
C PHE A 41 -3.30 14.46 -0.44
N PHE A 42 -2.53 13.62 0.26
CA PHE A 42 -2.01 13.94 1.60
C PHE A 42 -1.13 15.19 1.59
N ILE A 43 -0.27 15.36 0.58
CA ILE A 43 0.58 16.54 0.44
C ILE A 43 -0.28 17.80 0.25
N ILE A 44 -1.29 17.75 -0.63
CA ILE A 44 -2.19 18.88 -0.88
C ILE A 44 -2.93 19.28 0.39
N ILE A 45 -3.52 18.32 1.10
CA ILE A 45 -4.23 18.58 2.36
C ILE A 45 -3.28 19.18 3.40
N TYR A 46 -2.07 18.65 3.54
CA TYR A 46 -1.08 19.18 4.47
C TYR A 46 -0.78 20.67 4.20
N PHE A 47 -0.60 21.05 2.93
CA PHE A 47 -0.36 22.45 2.57
C PHE A 47 -1.59 23.34 2.79
N LEU A 48 -2.79 22.86 2.50
CA LEU A 48 -4.03 23.58 2.78
C LEU A 48 -4.20 23.84 4.27
N TRP A 49 -4.04 22.81 5.10
CA TRP A 49 -4.12 22.92 6.56
C TRP A 49 -3.06 23.88 7.11
N LYS A 50 -1.81 23.77 6.64
CA LYS A 50 -0.73 24.68 7.03
C LYS A 50 -1.04 26.14 6.69
N ARG A 51 -1.69 26.40 5.56
CA ARG A 51 -2.11 27.76 5.16
C ARG A 51 -3.30 28.27 5.96
N MET A 52 -4.20 27.40 6.41
CA MET A 52 -5.33 27.79 7.24
C MET A 52 -4.86 28.19 8.64
N LYS A 53 -3.96 27.42 9.27
CA LYS A 53 -3.43 27.73 10.60
C LYS A 53 -2.81 29.14 10.70
N LYS A 54 -2.07 29.57 9.67
CA LYS A 54 -1.47 30.92 9.63
C LYS A 54 -2.50 32.05 9.54
N ARG A 55 -3.70 31.79 9.03
CA ARG A 55 -4.77 32.80 8.93
C ARG A 55 -5.49 33.00 10.26
N ASP A 56 -5.50 31.99 11.11
CA ASP A 56 -6.11 32.08 12.44
C ASP A 56 -5.16 32.78 13.43
N GLU A 57 -3.84 32.60 13.28
CA GLU A 57 -2.82 33.27 14.10
C GLU A 57 -2.73 34.80 13.85
N ASN A 58 -3.10 35.28 12.66
CA ASN A 58 -3.09 36.73 12.33
C ASN A 58 -4.43 37.43 12.65
N LYS A 59 -5.41 36.70 13.18
CA LYS A 59 -6.74 37.24 13.58
C LYS A 59 -6.88 37.42 15.09
N HIS A 60 -5.87 37.04 15.87
CA HIS A 60 -5.74 37.31 17.30
C HIS A 60 -4.62 38.32 17.54
#